data_AF-A0A415BJH8-F1
#
_entry.id   AF-A0A415BJH8-F1
#
_cell.length_a   1.000
_cell.length_b   1.000
_cell.length_c   1.000
_cell.angle_alpha   90.00
_cell.angle_beta   90.00
_cell.angle_gamma   90.00
#
_symmetry.space_group_name_H-M   'P 1'
#
loop_
_entity.id
_entity.type
_entity.pdbx_description
1 polymer ?
#
loop_
_entity_poly.entity_id
_entity_poly.type
_entity_poly.pdbx_seq_one_letter_code
_entity_poly.pdbx_strand_id
1 'polypeptide(L)'
;MTLRNYIIIVALGSVLTVGAQEKPAAPVFRPPFDFPLTLSGNFGELRSNHFHGGVDFKTQGEVGKPIHCIADGYVSRVLVTPGGYGQAIFITHPNGYTSVYGHVLKFASAVERVVEEYQYRHETFAVDLKFEPHQVSFKAGEIIALSGNEGYSFGPHLHMEIRRTDTGELIDPLQFYTDKIKDTTPPRASMIMLYPQRGAGVVEGSQRKKSISVASLGQPVSAWGKIAAGIKAYDYMDGTHNNYGVRSVVLYVDTTEVFRSTVDGVLPEENRMINAWTDYEENVKRHNWVMRSQILPGNSLRMLQANDEGGVVTIDEERDYHFRYELADLYGNKSTYRFIVRGRRQPIEEYHPQVKHYLAWNKGNVVQEPGMELVIPRGMLYEDVALNCHVVKDTAAISYEYQLHDEPVALQAGCTLMIGVRHLPVEDTSKYYVARKWGKRKGSAGGTYENGWMKTSIRELGTYTVAIDTLSPRVTPLNKAQWKTGKVQFKIGDAETGIKDYKVKIDGEFALFGFSSKNAKLWMKHPERLKKGVAHKLELVVTDYCGNETKEEYEF
;
A
#
# COMPACT_ATOMS: atom_id res chain seq x y z
N MET A 1 65.52 -44.73 48.58
CA MET A 1 65.13 -43.31 48.66
C MET A 1 65.01 -42.79 47.24
N THR A 2 63.98 -41.97 46.99
CA THR A 2 63.61 -41.29 45.74
C THR A 2 63.14 -42.17 44.57
N LEU A 3 61.82 -42.38 44.47
CA LEU A 3 61.12 -42.77 43.24
C LEU A 3 60.23 -41.61 42.78
N ARG A 4 60.28 -41.32 41.49
CA ARG A 4 59.78 -40.12 40.81
C ARG A 4 58.44 -40.43 40.13
N ASN A 5 57.54 -39.45 40.20
CA ASN A 5 56.16 -39.43 39.71
C ASN A 5 55.95 -39.88 38.25
N TYR A 6 54.85 -40.61 38.01
CA TYR A 6 54.08 -40.55 36.78
C TYR A 6 52.58 -40.60 37.11
N ILE A 7 51.85 -39.54 36.74
CA ILE A 7 50.39 -39.46 36.77
C ILE A 7 49.90 -39.88 35.37
N ILE A 8 49.10 -40.95 35.31
CA ILE A 8 48.40 -41.39 34.10
C ILE A 8 47.01 -40.75 34.12
N ILE A 9 46.73 -39.92 33.10
CA ILE A 9 45.40 -39.37 32.83
C ILE A 9 44.68 -40.33 31.89
N VAL A 10 43.56 -40.89 32.33
CA VAL A 10 42.64 -41.69 31.51
C VAL A 10 41.69 -40.73 30.79
N ALA A 11 41.78 -40.68 29.45
CA ALA A 11 40.82 -39.97 28.61
C ALA A 11 39.65 -40.90 28.26
N LEU A 12 38.46 -40.62 28.79
CA LEU A 12 37.20 -41.20 28.31
C LEU A 12 36.70 -40.38 27.11
N GLY A 13 36.68 -40.99 25.93
CA GLY A 13 36.06 -40.42 24.73
C GLY A 13 34.54 -40.53 24.80
N SER A 14 33.87 -39.38 24.92
CA SER A 14 32.43 -39.24 24.70
C SER A 14 32.18 -38.94 23.22
N VAL A 15 31.58 -39.91 22.51
CA VAL A 15 31.07 -39.73 21.16
C VAL A 15 29.79 -38.90 21.24
N LEU A 16 29.86 -37.63 20.83
CA LEU A 16 28.69 -36.78 20.63
C LEU A 16 28.10 -37.12 19.25
N THR A 17 26.99 -37.84 19.24
CA THR A 17 26.13 -37.96 18.06
C THR A 17 25.47 -36.60 17.83
N VAL A 18 25.95 -35.87 16.82
CA VAL A 18 25.25 -34.69 16.29
C VAL A 18 23.99 -35.19 15.60
N GLY A 19 22.85 -35.05 16.26
CA GLY A 19 21.56 -35.19 15.59
C GLY A 19 21.42 -34.08 14.56
N ALA A 20 21.38 -34.44 13.27
CA ALA A 20 20.95 -33.52 12.24
C ALA A 20 19.52 -33.07 12.59
N GLN A 21 19.34 -31.78 12.86
CA GLN A 21 18.03 -31.19 13.08
C GLN A 21 17.25 -31.33 11.77
N GLU A 22 16.29 -32.26 11.71
CA GLU A 22 15.33 -32.31 10.61
C GLU A 22 14.70 -30.93 10.48
N LYS A 23 14.86 -30.30 9.31
CA LYS A 23 14.10 -29.07 9.01
C LYS A 23 12.62 -29.44 9.16
N PRO A 24 11.83 -28.75 9.99
CA PRO A 24 10.41 -29.03 10.07
C PRO A 24 9.82 -28.95 8.66
N ALA A 25 9.00 -29.94 8.30
CA ALA A 25 8.31 -29.94 7.02
C ALA A 25 7.57 -28.60 6.85
N ALA A 26 7.62 -28.03 5.64
CA ALA A 26 6.88 -26.82 5.35
C ALA A 26 5.41 -27.03 5.76
N PRO A 27 4.78 -26.06 6.43
CA PRO A 27 3.40 -26.22 6.88
C PRO A 27 2.49 -26.47 5.67
N VAL A 28 1.66 -27.50 5.78
CA VAL A 28 0.69 -27.84 4.74
C VAL A 28 -0.60 -27.07 5.03
N PHE A 29 -0.88 -26.04 4.23
CA PHE A 29 -2.15 -25.33 4.25
C PHE A 29 -3.13 -25.95 3.26
N ARG A 30 -4.37 -26.20 3.68
CA ARG A 30 -5.42 -26.58 2.74
C ARG A 30 -5.90 -25.36 1.94
N PRO A 31 -6.43 -25.56 0.71
CA PRO A 31 -7.12 -24.49 -0.01
C PRO A 31 -8.25 -23.85 0.82
N PRO A 32 -8.46 -22.53 0.69
CA PRO A 32 -9.54 -21.81 1.39
C PRO A 32 -10.93 -22.09 0.78
N PHE A 33 -11.00 -22.80 -0.35
CA PHE A 33 -12.23 -23.17 -1.07
C PHE A 33 -12.20 -24.63 -1.51
N ASP A 34 -13.38 -25.21 -1.72
CA ASP A 34 -13.56 -26.58 -2.24
C ASP A 34 -13.68 -26.64 -3.78
N PHE A 35 -13.35 -25.55 -4.48
CA PHE A 35 -13.35 -25.46 -5.95
C PHE A 35 -11.97 -25.03 -6.48
N PRO A 36 -11.68 -25.23 -7.78
CA PRO A 36 -10.39 -24.87 -8.37
C PRO A 36 -10.03 -23.39 -8.16
N LEU A 37 -8.81 -23.14 -7.69
CA LEU A 37 -8.33 -21.80 -7.39
C LEU A 37 -7.95 -21.07 -8.68
N THR A 38 -8.37 -19.80 -8.79
CA THR A 38 -7.91 -18.86 -9.82
C THR A 38 -7.69 -17.50 -9.16
N LEU A 39 -6.75 -16.72 -9.70
CA LEU A 39 -6.37 -15.45 -9.09
C LEU A 39 -6.98 -14.24 -9.82
N SER A 40 -7.27 -13.19 -9.07
CA SER A 40 -7.44 -11.83 -9.56
C SER A 40 -6.27 -10.91 -9.23
N GLY A 41 -5.40 -11.34 -8.32
CA GLY A 41 -4.14 -10.66 -8.01
C GLY A 41 -3.19 -11.55 -7.21
N ASN A 42 -1.88 -11.31 -7.31
CA ASN A 42 -0.84 -12.07 -6.61
C ASN A 42 -0.04 -11.19 -5.64
N PHE A 43 0.80 -11.84 -4.83
CA PHE A 43 1.65 -11.15 -3.88
C PHE A 43 2.66 -10.25 -4.59
N GLY A 44 2.92 -9.08 -4.00
CA GLY A 44 3.96 -8.18 -4.50
C GLY A 44 3.56 -7.31 -5.68
N GLU A 45 2.31 -7.34 -6.13
CA GLU A 45 1.80 -6.35 -7.10
C GLU A 45 2.07 -4.92 -6.60
N LEU A 46 2.51 -4.08 -7.53
CA LEU A 46 2.78 -2.68 -7.25
C LEU A 46 1.46 -1.92 -7.08
N ARG A 47 1.20 -1.39 -5.89
CA ARG A 47 0.03 -0.55 -5.59
C ARG A 47 0.48 0.79 -5.04
N SER A 48 -0.39 1.80 -5.14
CA SER A 48 -0.08 3.14 -4.65
C SER A 48 0.31 3.11 -3.18
N ASN A 49 1.59 3.38 -2.89
CA ASN A 49 2.20 3.43 -1.56
C ASN A 49 2.31 2.10 -0.77
N HIS A 50 2.02 0.94 -1.39
CA HIS A 50 2.16 -0.35 -0.73
C HIS A 50 2.29 -1.49 -1.74
N PHE A 51 2.75 -2.65 -1.29
CA PHE A 51 2.67 -3.90 -2.05
C PHE A 51 1.33 -4.57 -1.80
N HIS A 52 0.84 -5.34 -2.77
CA HIS A 52 -0.23 -6.28 -2.48
C HIS A 52 0.28 -7.38 -1.54
N GLY A 53 -0.19 -7.36 -0.28
CA GLY A 53 0.31 -8.19 0.81
C GLY A 53 -0.15 -9.65 0.81
N GLY A 54 -0.87 -10.08 -0.22
CA GLY A 54 -1.46 -11.42 -0.28
C GLY A 54 -1.81 -11.84 -1.70
N VAL A 55 -2.72 -12.79 -1.83
CA VAL A 55 -3.32 -13.23 -3.09
C VAL A 55 -4.81 -12.97 -3.09
N ASP A 56 -5.36 -12.61 -4.24
CA ASP A 56 -6.80 -12.43 -4.41
C ASP A 56 -7.37 -13.65 -5.14
N PHE A 57 -8.02 -14.57 -4.43
CA PHE A 57 -8.68 -15.73 -5.04
C PHE A 57 -10.07 -15.34 -5.56
N LYS A 58 -10.32 -15.56 -6.84
CA LYS A 58 -11.64 -15.33 -7.44
C LYS A 58 -12.67 -16.28 -6.85
N THR A 59 -13.87 -15.75 -6.60
CA THR A 59 -15.00 -16.52 -6.06
C THR A 59 -16.04 -16.84 -7.13
N GLN A 60 -15.56 -17.14 -8.35
CA GLN A 60 -16.39 -17.44 -9.54
C GLN A 60 -17.39 -16.33 -9.90
N GLY A 61 -17.07 -15.07 -9.56
CA GLY A 61 -17.94 -13.92 -9.81
C GLY A 61 -19.08 -13.74 -8.81
N GLU A 62 -19.11 -14.54 -7.73
CA GLU A 62 -20.19 -14.54 -6.74
C GLU A 62 -19.69 -14.22 -5.34
N VAL A 63 -20.52 -13.53 -4.55
CA VAL A 63 -20.34 -13.42 -3.10
C VAL A 63 -21.00 -14.60 -2.40
N GLY A 64 -20.66 -14.84 -1.13
CA GLY A 64 -21.31 -15.85 -0.30
C GLY A 64 -20.68 -17.24 -0.37
N LYS A 65 -19.54 -17.42 -1.04
CA LYS A 65 -18.85 -18.72 -1.07
C LYS A 65 -18.24 -19.02 0.30
N PRO A 66 -18.41 -20.23 0.87
CA PRO A 66 -17.79 -20.59 2.14
C PRO A 66 -16.27 -20.48 2.07
N ILE A 67 -15.68 -19.75 3.01
CA ILE A 67 -14.22 -19.68 3.20
C ILE A 67 -13.87 -20.63 4.33
N HIS A 68 -12.95 -21.56 4.04
CA HIS A 68 -12.48 -22.56 4.99
C HIS A 68 -11.20 -22.11 5.69
N CYS A 69 -11.07 -22.45 6.97
CA CYS A 69 -9.82 -22.28 7.71
C CYS A 69 -8.71 -23.13 7.08
N ILE A 70 -7.56 -22.54 6.75
CA ILE A 70 -6.51 -23.24 6.01
C ILE A 70 -5.67 -24.19 6.87
N ALA A 71 -5.70 -24.01 8.18
CA ALA A 71 -5.05 -24.84 9.21
C ALA A 71 -5.70 -24.57 10.56
N ASP A 72 -5.52 -25.49 11.52
CA ASP A 72 -5.94 -25.27 12.91
C ASP A 72 -5.40 -23.93 13.45
N GLY A 73 -6.23 -23.21 14.20
CA GLY A 73 -5.82 -21.94 14.79
C GLY A 73 -6.89 -21.28 15.65
N TYR A 74 -6.55 -20.12 16.19
CA TYR A 74 -7.49 -19.28 16.92
C TYR A 74 -7.61 -17.91 16.26
N VAL A 75 -8.80 -17.32 16.34
CA VAL A 75 -9.03 -15.94 15.89
C VAL A 75 -8.20 -15.03 16.78
N SER A 76 -7.30 -14.24 16.21
CA SER A 76 -6.44 -13.31 16.96
C SER A 76 -6.87 -11.85 16.80
N ARG A 77 -7.53 -11.52 15.68
CA ARG A 77 -8.08 -10.19 15.41
C ARG A 77 -9.27 -10.25 14.46
N VAL A 78 -10.22 -9.33 14.63
CA VAL A 78 -11.28 -9.06 13.67
C VAL A 78 -11.34 -7.56 13.40
N LEU A 79 -11.40 -7.19 12.12
CA LEU A 79 -11.46 -5.82 11.66
C LEU A 79 -12.72 -5.60 10.82
N VAL A 80 -13.47 -4.54 11.10
CA VAL A 80 -14.58 -4.05 10.26
C VAL A 80 -14.37 -2.56 10.02
N THR A 81 -14.19 -2.18 8.75
CA THR A 81 -13.91 -0.79 8.35
C THR A 81 -14.67 -0.44 7.06
N PRO A 82 -14.95 0.84 6.80
CA PRO A 82 -15.64 1.26 5.57
C PRO A 82 -14.86 1.07 4.27
N GLY A 83 -13.54 0.97 4.36
CA GLY A 83 -12.60 0.82 3.24
C GLY A 83 -11.59 -0.29 3.52
N GLY A 84 -10.41 -0.27 2.89
CA GLY A 84 -9.38 -1.30 3.10
C GLY A 84 -9.95 -2.71 2.88
N TYR A 85 -9.70 -3.63 3.80
CA TYR A 85 -10.27 -4.99 3.76
C TYR A 85 -11.80 -5.03 3.85
N GLY A 86 -12.47 -3.97 4.28
CA GLY A 86 -13.86 -4.04 4.68
C GLY A 86 -13.97 -4.83 5.98
N GLN A 87 -14.40 -6.09 5.86
CA GLN A 87 -14.38 -7.05 6.95
C GLN A 87 -13.20 -8.00 6.78
N ALA A 88 -12.43 -8.23 7.84
CA ALA A 88 -11.34 -9.19 7.86
C ALA A 88 -11.26 -9.97 9.17
N ILE A 89 -10.89 -11.24 9.07
CA ILE A 89 -10.60 -12.13 10.18
C ILE A 89 -9.14 -12.59 10.11
N PHE A 90 -8.44 -12.52 11.24
CA PHE A 90 -7.06 -12.95 11.41
C PHE A 90 -7.04 -14.20 12.27
N ILE A 91 -6.39 -15.26 11.80
CA ILE A 91 -6.30 -16.54 12.50
C ILE A 91 -4.82 -16.87 12.71
N THR A 92 -4.41 -16.98 13.96
CA THR A 92 -3.05 -17.39 14.34
C THR A 92 -2.97 -18.90 14.48
N HIS A 93 -1.96 -19.50 13.85
CA HIS A 93 -1.76 -20.93 13.76
C HIS A 93 -0.58 -21.39 14.64
N PRO A 94 -0.60 -22.63 15.17
CA PRO A 94 0.49 -23.17 15.98
C PRO A 94 1.84 -23.28 15.27
N ASN A 95 1.87 -23.21 13.94
CA ASN A 95 3.07 -23.32 13.10
C ASN A 95 3.83 -22.00 12.91
N GLY A 96 3.46 -20.93 13.64
CA GLY A 96 4.13 -19.63 13.60
C GLY A 96 3.67 -18.70 12.46
N TYR A 97 2.54 -19.01 11.84
CA TYR A 97 1.92 -18.16 10.83
C TYR A 97 0.55 -17.62 11.28
N THR A 98 0.19 -16.46 10.77
CA THR A 98 -1.14 -15.88 10.88
C THR A 98 -1.72 -15.73 9.48
N SER A 99 -2.89 -16.34 9.23
CA SER A 99 -3.64 -16.11 8.00
C SER A 99 -4.62 -14.96 8.17
N VAL A 100 -4.82 -14.18 7.11
CA VAL A 100 -5.78 -13.06 7.07
C VAL A 100 -6.73 -13.27 5.92
N TYR A 101 -8.03 -13.10 6.16
CA TYR A 101 -9.09 -13.26 5.17
C TYR A 101 -9.90 -11.97 5.07
N GLY A 102 -9.68 -11.20 4.01
CA GLY A 102 -10.30 -9.89 3.77
C GLY A 102 -11.47 -9.93 2.79
N HIS A 103 -12.18 -8.80 2.69
CA HIS A 103 -13.34 -8.58 1.83
C HIS A 103 -14.53 -9.50 2.11
N VAL A 104 -14.61 -10.08 3.32
CA VAL A 104 -15.63 -11.07 3.64
C VAL A 104 -17.01 -10.43 3.77
N LEU A 105 -18.05 -11.16 3.38
CA LEU A 105 -19.44 -10.73 3.48
C LEU A 105 -19.98 -10.87 4.91
N LYS A 106 -19.66 -11.99 5.55
CA LYS A 106 -20.19 -12.38 6.87
C LYS A 106 -19.22 -13.32 7.56
N PHE A 107 -19.03 -13.19 8.87
CA PHE A 107 -18.22 -14.14 9.64
C PHE A 107 -19.04 -15.38 10.04
N ALA A 108 -18.34 -16.44 10.45
CA ALA A 108 -18.99 -17.55 11.14
C ALA A 108 -19.67 -17.07 12.43
N SER A 109 -20.77 -17.72 12.82
CA SER A 109 -21.66 -17.27 13.90
C SER A 109 -20.96 -16.98 15.23
N ALA A 110 -19.92 -17.74 15.57
CA ALA A 110 -19.14 -17.56 16.79
C ALA A 110 -18.43 -16.19 16.84
N VAL A 111 -17.98 -15.70 15.68
CA VAL A 111 -17.30 -14.40 15.52
C VAL A 111 -18.32 -13.28 15.31
N GLU A 112 -19.30 -13.50 14.45
CA GLU A 112 -20.33 -12.50 14.10
C GLU A 112 -21.04 -11.96 15.35
N ARG A 113 -21.40 -12.85 16.30
CA ARG A 113 -22.04 -12.46 17.55
C ARG A 113 -21.18 -11.49 18.37
N VAL A 114 -19.88 -11.75 18.48
CA VAL A 114 -18.95 -10.91 19.27
C VAL A 114 -18.79 -9.53 18.60
N VAL A 115 -18.71 -9.51 17.27
CA VAL A 115 -18.63 -8.27 16.48
C VAL A 115 -19.90 -7.43 16.65
N GLU A 116 -21.07 -8.05 16.50
CA GLU A 116 -22.36 -7.36 16.63
C GLU A 116 -22.56 -6.82 18.06
N GLU A 117 -22.27 -7.62 19.09
CA GLU A 117 -22.33 -7.18 20.50
C GLU A 117 -21.42 -5.97 20.77
N TYR A 118 -20.23 -5.94 20.15
CA TYR A 118 -19.33 -4.80 20.25
C TYR A 118 -19.92 -3.56 19.55
N GLN A 119 -20.40 -3.71 18.32
CA GLN A 119 -20.95 -2.62 17.51
C GLN A 119 -22.14 -1.93 18.19
N TYR A 120 -23.08 -2.70 18.75
CA TYR A 120 -24.22 -2.14 19.47
C TYR A 120 -23.81 -1.51 20.81
N ARG A 121 -22.87 -2.11 21.55
CA ARG A 121 -22.41 -1.55 22.83
C ARG A 121 -21.69 -0.21 22.68
N HIS A 122 -20.98 -0.03 21.58
CA HIS A 122 -20.21 1.19 21.30
C HIS A 122 -20.89 2.10 20.26
N GLU A 123 -22.11 1.76 19.83
CA GLU A 123 -22.89 2.49 18.82
C GLU A 123 -22.06 2.85 17.56
N THR A 124 -21.29 1.88 17.05
CA THR A 124 -20.35 2.09 15.94
C THR A 124 -20.39 0.96 14.93
N PHE A 125 -20.13 1.29 13.66
CA PHE A 125 -19.90 0.29 12.62
C PHE A 125 -18.48 -0.25 12.63
N ALA A 126 -17.49 0.57 12.98
CA ALA A 126 -16.09 0.20 12.89
C ALA A 126 -15.67 -0.70 14.06
N VAL A 127 -14.89 -1.74 13.77
CA VAL A 127 -14.46 -2.72 14.76
C VAL A 127 -12.98 -3.01 14.56
N ASP A 128 -12.23 -3.03 15.66
CA ASP A 128 -10.86 -3.55 15.73
C ASP A 128 -10.71 -4.33 17.04
N LEU A 129 -11.08 -5.61 17.00
CA LEU A 129 -11.10 -6.48 18.17
C LEU A 129 -9.90 -7.42 18.14
N LYS A 130 -9.23 -7.56 19.28
CA LYS A 130 -8.21 -8.58 19.53
C LYS A 130 -8.78 -9.65 20.45
N PHE A 131 -8.34 -10.87 20.23
CA PHE A 131 -8.84 -12.05 20.93
C PHE A 131 -7.69 -12.76 21.63
N GLU A 132 -7.96 -13.27 22.83
CA GLU A 132 -7.00 -14.10 23.55
C GLU A 132 -6.89 -15.49 22.90
N PRO A 133 -5.74 -16.18 23.04
CA PRO A 133 -5.57 -17.55 22.58
C PRO A 133 -6.73 -18.45 22.99
N HIS A 134 -7.23 -19.23 22.04
CA HIS A 134 -8.32 -20.21 22.19
C HIS A 134 -9.72 -19.66 22.49
N GLN A 135 -9.93 -18.35 22.62
CA GLN A 135 -11.26 -17.77 22.87
C GLN A 135 -12.27 -18.12 21.78
N VAL A 136 -11.83 -18.06 20.51
CA VAL A 136 -12.56 -18.59 19.35
C VAL A 136 -11.55 -19.34 18.50
N SER A 137 -11.75 -20.64 18.31
CA SER A 137 -10.84 -21.48 17.54
C SER A 137 -11.56 -22.15 16.38
N PHE A 138 -10.79 -22.43 15.32
CA PHE A 138 -11.25 -23.18 14.17
C PHE A 138 -10.28 -24.32 13.86
N LYS A 139 -10.84 -25.45 13.43
CA LYS A 139 -10.11 -26.56 12.83
C LYS A 139 -9.94 -26.33 11.33
N ALA A 140 -8.87 -26.90 10.77
CA ALA A 140 -8.66 -26.91 9.33
C ALA A 140 -9.91 -27.42 8.62
N GLY A 141 -10.46 -26.61 7.70
CA GLY A 141 -11.65 -26.95 6.93
C GLY A 141 -12.97 -26.46 7.49
N GLU A 142 -13.03 -25.96 8.72
CA GLU A 142 -14.24 -25.30 9.22
C GLU A 142 -14.49 -23.98 8.48
N ILE A 143 -15.76 -23.65 8.28
CA ILE A 143 -16.15 -22.40 7.63
C ILE A 143 -15.96 -21.26 8.63
N ILE A 144 -15.11 -20.29 8.26
CA ILE A 144 -14.76 -19.14 9.11
C ILE A 144 -15.50 -17.87 8.69
N ALA A 145 -15.89 -17.79 7.42
CA ALA A 145 -16.55 -16.65 6.82
C ALA A 145 -17.19 -17.03 5.48
N LEU A 146 -17.98 -16.11 4.93
CA LEU A 146 -18.46 -16.15 3.56
C LEU A 146 -17.73 -15.08 2.73
N SER A 147 -17.31 -15.41 1.52
CA SER A 147 -16.63 -14.48 0.62
C SER A 147 -17.54 -13.30 0.27
N GLY A 148 -16.93 -12.16 -0.04
CA GLY A 148 -17.68 -10.94 -0.27
C GLY A 148 -17.06 -10.02 -1.30
N ASN A 149 -17.42 -8.76 -1.18
CA ASN A 149 -16.89 -7.63 -1.95
C ASN A 149 -16.87 -6.36 -1.07
N GLU A 150 -16.71 -6.57 0.24
CA GLU A 150 -16.75 -5.52 1.25
C GLU A 150 -15.47 -4.69 1.23
N GLY A 151 -15.55 -3.45 1.68
CA GLY A 151 -14.42 -2.51 1.65
C GLY A 151 -14.00 -2.10 0.24
N TYR A 152 -12.70 -1.84 0.07
CA TYR A 152 -12.13 -1.36 -1.19
C TYR A 152 -11.76 -2.53 -2.12
N SER A 153 -12.80 -3.13 -2.69
CA SER A 153 -12.70 -4.25 -3.64
C SER A 153 -13.53 -3.95 -4.91
N PHE A 154 -13.03 -4.34 -6.09
CA PHE A 154 -13.69 -4.06 -7.38
C PHE A 154 -14.61 -5.20 -7.87
N GLY A 155 -14.50 -6.40 -7.32
CA GLY A 155 -15.33 -7.54 -7.66
C GLY A 155 -15.26 -8.65 -6.61
N PRO A 156 -16.17 -9.65 -6.64
CA PRO A 156 -16.16 -10.73 -5.66
C PRO A 156 -14.88 -11.56 -5.69
N HIS A 157 -14.17 -11.60 -4.56
CA HIS A 157 -12.97 -12.38 -4.34
C HIS A 157 -12.69 -12.55 -2.84
N LEU A 158 -11.74 -13.41 -2.50
CA LEU A 158 -11.11 -13.48 -1.18
C LEU A 158 -9.70 -12.90 -1.30
N HIS A 159 -9.44 -11.82 -0.58
CA HIS A 159 -8.06 -11.40 -0.32
C HIS A 159 -7.51 -12.22 0.84
N MET A 160 -6.46 -13.00 0.58
CA MET A 160 -5.82 -13.85 1.59
C MET A 160 -4.36 -13.51 1.75
N GLU A 161 -3.94 -13.28 2.98
CA GLU A 161 -2.54 -13.09 3.34
C GLU A 161 -2.07 -14.22 4.25
N ILE A 162 -0.77 -14.48 4.20
CA ILE A 162 -0.07 -15.27 5.21
C ILE A 162 1.02 -14.36 5.78
N ARG A 163 1.11 -14.34 7.11
CA ARG A 163 2.08 -13.54 7.84
C ARG A 163 2.89 -14.39 8.78
N ARG A 164 4.15 -14.05 9.00
CA ARG A 164 4.92 -14.52 10.16
C ARG A 164 4.27 -13.96 11.43
N THR A 165 3.92 -14.81 12.40
CA THR A 165 3.19 -14.36 13.60
C THR A 165 4.04 -13.46 14.50
N ASP A 166 5.34 -13.71 14.57
CA ASP A 166 6.30 -12.99 15.43
C ASP A 166 6.66 -11.60 14.88
N THR A 167 6.85 -11.47 13.58
CA THR A 167 7.28 -10.22 12.94
C THR A 167 6.16 -9.46 12.22
N GLY A 168 5.08 -10.14 11.86
CA GLY A 168 4.04 -9.58 10.98
C GLY A 168 4.45 -9.51 9.50
N GLU A 169 5.63 -10.04 9.14
CA GLU A 169 6.11 -10.10 7.75
C GLU A 169 5.10 -10.83 6.88
N LEU A 170 4.61 -10.14 5.85
CA LEU A 170 3.77 -10.71 4.80
C LEU A 170 4.65 -11.61 3.95
N ILE A 171 4.18 -12.82 3.66
CA ILE A 171 4.88 -13.77 2.78
C ILE A 171 3.96 -14.12 1.62
N ASP A 172 4.54 -14.41 0.45
CA ASP A 172 3.76 -14.83 -0.72
C ASP A 172 2.93 -16.10 -0.42
N PRO A 173 1.59 -16.01 -0.29
CA PRO A 173 0.76 -17.19 0.00
C PRO A 173 0.84 -18.24 -1.11
N LEU A 174 1.14 -17.85 -2.35
CA LEU A 174 1.09 -18.74 -3.50
C LEU A 174 2.13 -19.86 -3.42
N GLN A 175 3.21 -19.66 -2.64
CA GLN A 175 4.21 -20.69 -2.37
C GLN A 175 3.65 -21.95 -1.71
N PHE A 176 2.49 -21.85 -1.03
CA PHE A 176 1.80 -22.98 -0.40
C PHE A 176 0.75 -23.65 -1.31
N TYR A 177 0.53 -23.14 -2.52
CA TYR A 177 -0.52 -23.59 -3.44
C TYR A 177 -0.02 -23.83 -4.87
N THR A 178 1.29 -23.96 -5.07
CA THR A 178 1.90 -24.17 -6.41
C THR A 178 1.46 -25.47 -7.07
N ASP A 179 1.00 -26.46 -6.30
CA ASP A 179 0.42 -27.70 -6.81
C ASP A 179 -1.08 -27.60 -7.12
N LYS A 180 -1.73 -26.48 -6.74
CA LYS A 180 -3.18 -26.23 -6.92
C LYS A 180 -3.50 -25.26 -8.04
N ILE A 181 -2.53 -24.45 -8.45
CA ILE A 181 -2.67 -23.48 -9.53
C ILE A 181 -1.65 -23.84 -10.60
N LYS A 182 -2.14 -23.99 -11.83
CA LYS A 182 -1.27 -24.21 -12.98
C LYS A 182 -0.87 -22.86 -13.56
N ASP A 183 0.42 -22.72 -13.85
CA ASP A 183 0.93 -21.57 -14.58
C ASP A 183 2.12 -21.96 -15.46
N THR A 184 2.01 -21.64 -16.75
CA THR A 184 3.06 -21.87 -17.76
C THR A 184 3.39 -20.59 -18.53
N THR A 185 2.85 -19.45 -18.11
CA THR A 185 2.95 -18.20 -18.84
C THR A 185 4.08 -17.34 -18.28
N PRO A 186 5.10 -16.96 -19.07
CA PRO A 186 6.20 -16.16 -18.55
C PRO A 186 5.82 -14.67 -18.38
N PRO A 187 6.47 -13.95 -17.44
CA PRO A 187 6.35 -12.51 -17.32
C PRO A 187 6.73 -11.78 -18.60
N ARG A 188 6.14 -10.61 -18.84
CA ARG A 188 6.38 -9.81 -20.05
C ARG A 188 6.71 -8.36 -19.72
N ALA A 189 7.79 -7.86 -20.30
CA ALA A 189 8.13 -6.45 -20.30
C ALA A 189 7.45 -5.71 -21.46
N SER A 190 7.17 -4.42 -21.23
CA SER A 190 6.66 -3.50 -22.26
C SER A 190 7.62 -2.35 -22.57
N MET A 191 8.46 -1.96 -21.61
CA MET A 191 9.33 -0.79 -21.70
C MET A 191 10.55 -0.96 -20.80
N ILE A 192 11.69 -0.44 -21.26
CA ILE A 192 12.88 -0.16 -20.46
C ILE A 192 13.03 1.36 -20.33
N MET A 193 13.50 1.82 -19.18
CA MET A 193 13.86 3.21 -18.92
C MET A 193 15.34 3.31 -18.61
N LEU A 194 16.02 4.31 -19.16
CA LEU A 194 17.39 4.68 -18.80
C LEU A 194 17.36 5.98 -18.00
N TYR A 195 18.14 6.03 -16.93
CA TYR A 195 18.23 7.14 -15.98
C TYR A 195 19.67 7.66 -15.91
N PRO A 196 20.04 8.66 -16.73
CA PRO A 196 21.32 9.35 -16.56
C PRO A 196 21.42 9.98 -15.17
N GLN A 197 22.54 9.79 -14.48
CA GLN A 197 22.77 10.44 -13.19
C GLN A 197 23.11 11.91 -13.43
N ARG A 198 22.37 12.83 -12.77
CA ARG A 198 22.54 14.28 -13.00
C ARG A 198 23.97 14.72 -12.73
N GLY A 199 24.55 15.49 -13.65
CA GLY A 199 25.93 15.97 -13.58
C GLY A 199 26.99 14.91 -13.85
N ALA A 200 26.60 13.64 -14.08
CA ALA A 200 27.53 12.52 -14.14
C ALA A 200 27.29 11.57 -15.31
N GLY A 201 26.19 11.71 -16.06
CA GLY A 201 25.94 10.90 -17.24
C GLY A 201 24.87 11.47 -18.17
N VAL A 202 24.88 10.98 -19.41
CA VAL A 202 23.95 11.35 -20.47
C VAL A 202 23.55 10.13 -21.30
N VAL A 203 22.32 10.15 -21.80
CA VAL A 203 21.80 9.21 -22.81
C VAL A 203 21.30 10.04 -23.98
N GLU A 204 21.80 9.78 -25.18
CA GLU A 204 21.53 10.58 -26.40
C GLU A 204 21.73 12.09 -26.17
N GLY A 205 22.82 12.46 -25.50
CA GLY A 205 23.20 13.83 -25.18
C GLY A 205 22.35 14.50 -24.09
N SER A 206 21.44 13.77 -23.45
CA SER A 206 20.52 14.32 -22.45
C SER A 206 20.71 13.70 -21.06
N GLN A 207 20.58 14.52 -20.01
CA GLN A 207 20.48 14.04 -18.62
C GLN A 207 19.06 13.64 -18.21
N ARG A 208 18.07 13.74 -19.11
CA ARG A 208 16.69 13.35 -18.84
C ARG A 208 16.52 11.83 -19.03
N LYS A 209 15.61 11.24 -18.25
CA LYS A 209 15.25 9.83 -18.40
C LYS A 209 14.75 9.53 -19.83
N LYS A 210 15.18 8.39 -20.38
CA LYS A 210 14.86 7.96 -21.76
C LYS A 210 14.10 6.64 -21.72
N SER A 211 12.89 6.63 -22.29
CA SER A 211 12.12 5.40 -22.46
C SER A 211 12.48 4.70 -23.77
N ILE A 212 12.50 3.37 -23.73
CA ILE A 212 12.73 2.48 -24.86
C ILE A 212 11.61 1.44 -24.85
N SER A 213 10.81 1.39 -25.91
CA SER A 213 9.80 0.33 -26.09
C SER A 213 10.50 -1.01 -26.29
N VAL A 214 9.92 -2.10 -25.77
CA VAL A 214 10.44 -3.46 -26.01
C VAL A 214 10.53 -3.78 -27.51
N ALA A 215 9.65 -3.21 -28.33
CA ALA A 215 9.68 -3.36 -29.79
C ALA A 215 10.92 -2.70 -30.44
N SER A 216 11.60 -1.79 -29.73
CA SER A 216 12.73 -1.01 -30.23
C SER A 216 14.08 -1.46 -29.67
N LEU A 217 14.16 -2.55 -28.89
CA LEU A 217 15.40 -2.98 -28.23
C LEU A 217 16.52 -3.40 -29.19
N GLY A 218 16.20 -3.69 -30.45
CA GLY A 218 17.19 -3.93 -31.49
C GLY A 218 17.95 -2.68 -31.94
N GLN A 219 17.50 -1.48 -31.55
CA GLN A 219 18.18 -0.21 -31.85
C GLN A 219 19.08 0.18 -30.68
N PRO A 220 20.41 0.24 -30.87
CA PRO A 220 21.32 0.71 -29.83
C PRO A 220 21.04 2.15 -29.43
N VAL A 221 21.25 2.47 -28.15
CA VAL A 221 21.14 3.83 -27.61
C VAL A 221 22.51 4.29 -27.15
N SER A 222 22.92 5.51 -27.51
CA SER A 222 24.21 6.08 -27.14
C SER A 222 24.18 6.64 -25.72
N ALA A 223 25.22 6.40 -24.93
CA ALA A 223 25.37 6.96 -23.59
C ALA A 223 26.82 7.26 -23.23
N TRP A 224 27.02 8.08 -22.20
CA TRP A 224 28.32 8.36 -21.60
C TRP A 224 28.16 8.69 -20.11
N GLY A 225 29.10 8.26 -19.27
CA GLY A 225 29.08 8.49 -17.81
C GLY A 225 28.17 7.52 -17.05
N LYS A 226 27.72 7.95 -15.86
CA LYS A 226 26.91 7.13 -14.95
C LYS A 226 25.43 7.10 -15.35
N ILE A 227 24.89 5.90 -15.58
CA ILE A 227 23.48 5.68 -15.90
C ILE A 227 22.90 4.53 -15.06
N ALA A 228 21.63 4.60 -14.72
CA ALA A 228 20.86 3.47 -14.20
C ALA A 228 19.81 3.01 -15.21
N ALA A 229 19.19 1.87 -14.97
CA ALA A 229 18.10 1.36 -15.78
C ALA A 229 16.84 1.07 -14.94
N GLY A 230 15.71 0.88 -15.59
CA GLY A 230 14.49 0.36 -15.01
C GLY A 230 13.63 -0.33 -16.05
N ILE A 231 12.61 -1.03 -15.61
CA ILE A 231 11.77 -1.86 -16.47
C ILE A 231 10.32 -1.81 -16.03
N LYS A 232 9.41 -1.76 -17.02
CA LYS A 232 7.99 -2.01 -16.82
C LYS A 232 7.64 -3.38 -17.32
N ALA A 233 7.25 -4.25 -16.40
CA ALA A 233 6.85 -5.61 -16.69
C ALA A 233 5.70 -6.05 -15.79
N TYR A 234 4.92 -7.01 -16.28
CA TYR A 234 3.88 -7.68 -15.54
C TYR A 234 4.02 -9.18 -15.74
N ASP A 235 3.62 -9.92 -14.73
CA ASP A 235 3.44 -11.36 -14.82
C ASP A 235 2.02 -11.71 -15.27
N TYR A 236 1.84 -12.93 -15.76
CA TYR A 236 0.60 -13.44 -16.34
C TYR A 236 0.42 -14.91 -15.98
N MET A 237 -0.81 -15.37 -15.81
CA MET A 237 -1.10 -16.76 -15.44
C MET A 237 -2.13 -17.41 -16.37
N ASP A 238 -1.99 -18.72 -16.54
CA ASP A 238 -2.93 -19.55 -17.29
C ASP A 238 -4.38 -19.38 -16.78
N GLY A 239 -5.35 -19.40 -17.71
CA GLY A 239 -6.78 -19.36 -17.36
C GLY A 239 -7.30 -18.01 -16.85
N THR A 240 -6.46 -16.98 -16.80
CA THR A 240 -6.83 -15.62 -16.39
C THR A 240 -6.29 -14.57 -17.37
N HIS A 241 -6.76 -13.33 -17.25
CA HIS A 241 -6.33 -12.20 -18.10
C HIS A 241 -5.86 -11.00 -17.25
N ASN A 242 -5.51 -11.27 -15.99
CA ASN A 242 -5.09 -10.25 -15.04
C ASN A 242 -3.59 -9.98 -15.20
N ASN A 243 -3.15 -8.79 -14.81
CA ASN A 243 -1.73 -8.48 -14.68
C ASN A 243 -1.30 -8.77 -13.23
N TYR A 244 -0.16 -9.43 -13.08
CA TYR A 244 0.39 -9.81 -11.79
C TYR A 244 1.75 -9.14 -11.53
N GLY A 245 2.17 -9.09 -10.28
CA GLY A 245 3.51 -8.68 -9.88
C GLY A 245 4.56 -9.70 -10.31
N VAL A 246 5.70 -9.21 -10.82
CA VAL A 246 6.82 -10.05 -11.25
C VAL A 246 7.62 -10.50 -10.03
N ARG A 247 7.82 -11.81 -9.86
CA ARG A 247 8.52 -12.40 -8.73
C ARG A 247 10.00 -12.00 -8.66
N SER A 248 10.71 -12.06 -9.79
CA SER A 248 12.12 -11.70 -9.86
C SER A 248 12.46 -10.89 -11.11
N VAL A 249 13.24 -9.82 -10.92
CA VAL A 249 13.82 -9.00 -11.98
C VAL A 249 15.32 -8.94 -11.76
N VAL A 250 16.11 -9.40 -12.74
CA VAL A 250 17.57 -9.34 -12.69
C VAL A 250 18.10 -8.55 -13.88
N LEU A 251 18.96 -7.58 -13.62
CA LEU A 251 19.69 -6.83 -14.64
C LEU A 251 21.14 -7.30 -14.67
N TYR A 252 21.59 -7.69 -15.86
CA TYR A 252 23.00 -7.90 -16.17
C TYR A 252 23.49 -6.84 -17.14
N VAL A 253 24.76 -6.48 -17.00
CA VAL A 253 25.52 -5.76 -18.03
C VAL A 253 26.74 -6.60 -18.38
N ASP A 254 26.86 -6.90 -19.66
CA ASP A 254 27.77 -7.90 -20.21
C ASP A 254 27.54 -9.26 -19.53
N THR A 255 28.39 -9.63 -18.56
CA THR A 255 28.26 -10.88 -17.78
C THR A 255 28.01 -10.64 -16.30
N THR A 256 28.08 -9.39 -15.84
CA THR A 256 28.00 -9.04 -14.42
C THR A 256 26.56 -8.72 -14.03
N GLU A 257 26.10 -9.30 -12.92
CA GLU A 257 24.83 -8.92 -12.30
C GLU A 257 24.96 -7.53 -11.66
N VAL A 258 24.12 -6.60 -12.08
CA VAL A 258 24.13 -5.20 -11.62
C VAL A 258 23.05 -4.98 -10.55
N PHE A 259 21.90 -5.64 -10.72
CA PHE A 259 20.74 -5.45 -9.84
C PHE A 259 19.84 -6.69 -9.85
N ARG A 260 19.20 -6.95 -8.70
CA ARG A 260 18.17 -7.97 -8.53
C ARG A 260 17.07 -7.48 -7.60
N SER A 261 15.82 -7.72 -7.98
CA SER A 261 14.69 -7.76 -7.05
C SER A 261 14.14 -9.17 -6.93
N THR A 262 13.71 -9.57 -5.73
CA THR A 262 13.08 -10.87 -5.46
C THR A 262 11.97 -10.69 -4.43
N VAL A 263 10.72 -10.70 -4.88
CA VAL A 263 9.54 -10.31 -4.07
C VAL A 263 8.90 -11.55 -3.42
N ASP A 264 9.34 -11.96 -2.23
CA ASP A 264 8.78 -13.13 -1.47
C ASP A 264 8.26 -12.75 -0.09
N GLY A 265 8.73 -11.63 0.44
CA GLY A 265 8.36 -11.14 1.75
C GLY A 265 8.38 -9.62 1.79
N VAL A 266 7.46 -9.07 2.59
CA VAL A 266 7.33 -7.63 2.82
C VAL A 266 6.93 -7.42 4.27
N LEU A 267 7.74 -6.67 5.02
CA LEU A 267 7.32 -6.17 6.33
C LEU A 267 6.30 -5.02 6.17
N PRO A 268 5.31 -4.90 7.06
CA PRO A 268 4.32 -3.84 6.99
C PRO A 268 4.90 -2.42 6.82
N GLU A 269 6.02 -2.12 7.49
CA GLU A 269 6.77 -0.86 7.42
C GLU A 269 7.51 -0.63 6.10
N GLU A 270 7.81 -1.69 5.34
CA GLU A 270 8.48 -1.61 4.04
C GLU A 270 7.53 -1.15 2.93
N ASN A 271 6.22 -1.27 3.11
CA ASN A 271 5.22 -1.00 2.06
C ASN A 271 5.42 0.32 1.31
N ARG A 272 5.71 1.39 2.03
CA ARG A 272 5.81 2.73 1.42
C ARG A 272 7.12 2.95 0.66
N MET A 273 8.14 2.12 0.91
CA MET A 273 9.41 2.14 0.18
C MET A 273 9.24 1.74 -1.29
N ILE A 274 8.09 1.20 -1.69
CA ILE A 274 7.73 1.02 -3.11
C ILE A 274 7.84 2.33 -3.91
N ASN A 275 7.59 3.49 -3.27
CA ASN A 275 7.71 4.80 -3.90
C ASN A 275 9.18 5.16 -4.22
N ALA A 276 10.15 4.51 -3.57
CA ALA A 276 11.57 4.65 -3.86
C ALA A 276 12.05 3.61 -4.87
N TRP A 277 11.44 2.41 -4.87
CA TRP A 277 11.77 1.37 -5.85
C TRP A 277 11.20 1.69 -7.24
N THR A 278 10.03 2.30 -7.30
CA THR A 278 9.39 2.66 -8.57
C THR A 278 9.71 4.10 -8.95
N ASP A 279 9.61 4.43 -10.24
CA ASP A 279 9.64 5.83 -10.68
C ASP A 279 8.33 6.52 -10.26
N TYR A 280 8.34 7.11 -9.06
CA TYR A 280 7.17 7.75 -8.45
C TYR A 280 6.59 8.86 -9.31
N GLU A 281 7.43 9.71 -9.88
CA GLU A 281 7.02 10.82 -10.77
C GLU A 281 6.29 10.28 -12.00
N GLU A 282 6.87 9.26 -12.65
CA GLU A 282 6.29 8.59 -13.82
C GLU A 282 4.96 7.91 -13.50
N ASN A 283 4.87 7.26 -12.33
CA ASN A 283 3.64 6.64 -11.86
C ASN A 283 2.54 7.69 -11.59
N VAL A 284 2.83 8.73 -10.82
CA VAL A 284 1.83 9.75 -10.46
C VAL A 284 1.33 10.50 -11.69
N LYS A 285 2.22 10.86 -12.63
CA LYS A 285 1.84 11.64 -13.80
C LYS A 285 1.18 10.83 -14.91
N ARG A 286 1.65 9.59 -15.13
CA ARG A 286 1.31 8.80 -16.33
C ARG A 286 0.70 7.44 -16.02
N HIS A 287 0.49 7.09 -14.75
CA HIS A 287 0.03 5.77 -14.30
C HIS A 287 0.92 4.65 -14.87
N ASN A 288 2.23 4.89 -14.84
CA ASN A 288 3.22 4.06 -15.49
C ASN A 288 4.22 3.52 -14.47
N TRP A 289 3.98 2.29 -14.00
CA TRP A 289 4.82 1.59 -13.04
C TRP A 289 6.11 1.08 -13.68
N VAL A 290 7.21 1.81 -13.44
CA VAL A 290 8.56 1.39 -13.83
C VAL A 290 9.32 1.02 -12.56
N MET A 291 9.76 -0.24 -12.46
CA MET A 291 10.64 -0.71 -11.40
C MET A 291 12.07 -0.26 -11.71
N ARG A 292 12.68 0.51 -10.82
CA ARG A 292 14.09 0.91 -10.96
C ARG A 292 14.96 -0.30 -10.68
N SER A 293 16.00 -0.45 -11.49
CA SER A 293 17.15 -1.33 -11.23
C SER A 293 18.28 -0.54 -10.59
N GLN A 294 17.91 0.32 -9.64
CA GLN A 294 18.77 1.16 -8.83
C GLN A 294 18.16 1.23 -7.42
N ILE A 295 18.98 1.05 -6.40
CA ILE A 295 18.60 1.25 -5.01
C ILE A 295 18.91 2.70 -4.65
N LEU A 296 17.86 3.51 -4.45
CA LEU A 296 18.02 4.88 -3.97
C LEU A 296 18.57 4.87 -2.53
N PRO A 297 19.36 5.88 -2.11
CA PRO A 297 20.04 5.87 -0.81
C PRO A 297 19.13 5.69 0.42
N GLY A 298 17.91 6.23 0.37
CA GLY A 298 16.91 6.10 1.44
C GLY A 298 15.98 4.88 1.28
N ASN A 299 16.18 4.05 0.25
CA ASN A 299 15.42 2.83 0.04
C ASN A 299 16.01 1.69 0.87
N SER A 300 15.19 1.06 1.71
CA SER A 300 15.61 0.00 2.64
C SER A 300 14.94 -1.34 2.37
N LEU A 301 14.32 -1.52 1.20
CA LEU A 301 13.66 -2.77 0.82
C LEU A 301 14.65 -3.94 0.81
N ARG A 302 14.43 -4.93 1.69
CA ARG A 302 15.28 -6.14 1.78
C ARG A 302 15.24 -7.01 0.54
N MET A 303 14.18 -6.90 -0.26
CA MET A 303 14.01 -7.63 -1.52
C MET A 303 14.93 -7.15 -2.65
N LEU A 304 15.66 -6.04 -2.46
CA LEU A 304 16.51 -5.42 -3.48
C LEU A 304 17.99 -5.68 -3.18
N GLN A 305 18.73 -6.06 -4.21
CA GLN A 305 20.17 -6.26 -4.19
C GLN A 305 20.79 -5.56 -5.40
N ALA A 306 21.99 -5.01 -5.24
CA ALA A 306 22.70 -4.33 -6.32
C ALA A 306 24.21 -4.44 -6.14
N ASN A 307 24.96 -4.06 -7.17
CA ASN A 307 26.41 -3.87 -7.10
C ASN A 307 26.78 -2.74 -6.12
N ASP A 308 28.08 -2.53 -5.90
CA ASP A 308 28.62 -1.51 -4.98
C ASP A 308 28.20 -0.06 -5.35
N GLU A 309 27.80 0.17 -6.61
CA GLU A 309 27.29 1.45 -7.12
C GLU A 309 25.75 1.56 -7.04
N GLY A 310 25.08 0.64 -6.32
CA GLY A 310 23.64 0.68 -6.09
C GLY A 310 22.78 0.45 -7.34
N GLY A 311 23.31 -0.25 -8.35
CA GLY A 311 22.63 -0.55 -9.62
C GLY A 311 22.95 0.45 -10.73
N VAL A 312 23.82 1.43 -10.45
CA VAL A 312 24.35 2.35 -11.45
C VAL A 312 25.47 1.67 -12.24
N VAL A 313 25.54 1.98 -13.53
CA VAL A 313 26.50 1.48 -14.50
C VAL A 313 27.28 2.68 -15.05
N THR A 314 28.61 2.59 -15.04
CA THR A 314 29.48 3.59 -15.67
C THR A 314 29.74 3.20 -17.12
N ILE A 315 29.47 4.11 -18.05
CA ILE A 315 29.72 3.99 -19.49
C ILE A 315 30.85 4.95 -19.87
N ASP A 316 32.09 4.50 -19.80
CA ASP A 316 33.31 5.33 -19.94
C ASP A 316 34.30 4.83 -21.00
N GLU A 317 33.90 3.80 -21.74
CA GLU A 317 34.64 3.24 -22.88
C GLU A 317 33.80 3.36 -24.16
N GLU A 318 34.44 3.61 -25.30
CA GLU A 318 33.78 3.65 -26.61
C GLU A 318 33.55 2.24 -27.16
N ARG A 319 32.58 1.54 -26.58
CA ARG A 319 32.20 0.17 -26.95
C ARG A 319 30.70 -0.07 -26.80
N ASP A 320 30.24 -1.24 -27.25
CA ASP A 320 28.91 -1.71 -26.94
C ASP A 320 28.89 -2.37 -25.53
N TYR A 321 27.93 -1.96 -24.71
CA TYR A 321 27.61 -2.57 -23.42
C TYR A 321 26.33 -3.39 -23.60
N HIS A 322 26.39 -4.68 -23.26
CA HIS A 322 25.29 -5.61 -23.50
C HIS A 322 24.41 -5.72 -22.27
N PHE A 323 23.31 -4.98 -22.26
CA PHE A 323 22.34 -5.06 -21.17
C PHE A 323 21.39 -6.24 -21.39
N ARG A 324 21.08 -6.96 -20.30
CA ARG A 324 20.13 -8.07 -20.32
C ARG A 324 19.28 -8.06 -19.06
N TYR A 325 17.97 -7.96 -19.22
CA TYR A 325 17.02 -8.30 -18.18
C TYR A 325 16.61 -9.77 -18.26
N GLU A 326 16.54 -10.42 -17.11
CA GLU A 326 15.91 -11.73 -16.92
C GLU A 326 14.77 -11.57 -15.91
N LEU A 327 13.56 -11.97 -16.33
CA LEU A 327 12.37 -11.97 -15.49
C LEU A 327 11.98 -13.41 -15.19
N ALA A 328 11.50 -13.66 -13.97
CA ALA A 328 10.95 -14.94 -13.58
C ALA A 328 9.70 -14.75 -12.71
N ASP A 329 8.75 -15.68 -12.82
CA ASP A 329 7.63 -15.84 -11.90
C ASP A 329 7.96 -16.86 -10.77
N LEU A 330 6.95 -17.21 -9.97
CA LEU A 330 7.09 -18.21 -8.91
C LEU A 330 7.20 -19.65 -9.44
N TYR A 331 6.64 -19.93 -10.63
CA TYR A 331 6.57 -21.27 -11.24
C TYR A 331 7.80 -21.60 -12.08
N GLY A 332 8.71 -20.64 -12.24
CA GLY A 332 9.96 -20.79 -12.98
C GLY A 332 9.84 -20.44 -14.46
N ASN A 333 8.71 -19.88 -14.92
CA ASN A 333 8.60 -19.37 -16.28
C ASN A 333 9.45 -18.09 -16.40
N LYS A 334 10.16 -17.95 -17.52
CA LYS A 334 11.16 -16.89 -17.69
C LYS A 334 11.01 -16.15 -19.01
N SER A 335 11.37 -14.88 -18.99
CA SER A 335 11.60 -14.08 -20.20
C SER A 335 12.93 -13.33 -20.12
N THR A 336 13.51 -13.03 -21.28
CA THR A 336 14.80 -12.35 -21.37
C THR A 336 14.73 -11.23 -22.40
N TYR A 337 15.20 -10.04 -22.03
CA TYR A 337 15.22 -8.87 -22.89
C TYR A 337 16.65 -8.35 -22.99
N ARG A 338 17.20 -8.27 -24.22
CA ARG A 338 18.56 -7.80 -24.49
C ARG A 338 18.51 -6.49 -25.26
N PHE A 339 19.39 -5.56 -24.92
CA PHE A 339 19.55 -4.29 -25.63
C PHE A 339 20.99 -3.78 -25.49
N ILE A 340 21.37 -2.88 -26.38
CA ILE A 340 22.73 -2.34 -26.44
C ILE A 340 22.70 -0.89 -26.00
N VAL A 341 23.54 -0.57 -25.01
CA VAL A 341 23.94 0.81 -24.72
C VAL A 341 25.33 1.00 -25.32
N ARG A 342 25.43 1.86 -26.33
CA ARG A 342 26.69 2.15 -27.01
C ARG A 342 27.39 3.30 -26.30
N GLY A 343 28.55 3.03 -25.72
CA GLY A 343 29.44 4.04 -25.21
C GLY A 343 29.92 4.94 -26.34
N ARG A 344 29.53 6.20 -26.30
CA ARG A 344 30.03 7.25 -27.19
C ARG A 344 30.31 8.48 -26.36
N ARG A 345 31.53 9.00 -26.44
CA ARG A 345 31.91 10.18 -25.67
C ARG A 345 30.98 11.34 -25.98
N GLN A 346 30.37 11.89 -24.93
CA GLN A 346 29.41 12.98 -24.99
C GLN A 346 29.71 13.97 -23.87
N PRO A 347 29.50 15.28 -24.08
CA PRO A 347 29.66 16.26 -23.00
C PRO A 347 28.63 15.99 -21.89
N ILE A 348 29.08 16.10 -20.63
CA ILE A 348 28.23 16.00 -19.45
C ILE A 348 28.27 17.37 -18.78
N GLU A 349 27.14 18.08 -18.80
CA GLU A 349 27.01 19.35 -18.10
C GLU A 349 27.01 19.13 -16.58
N GLU A 350 27.78 19.93 -15.82
CA GLU A 350 27.75 19.88 -14.36
C GLU A 350 26.36 20.23 -13.82
N TYR A 351 25.92 19.52 -12.78
CA TYR A 351 24.62 19.76 -12.17
C TYR A 351 24.76 20.61 -10.90
N HIS A 352 24.53 21.91 -11.04
CA HIS A 352 24.54 22.87 -9.92
C HIS A 352 23.15 23.49 -9.77
N PRO A 353 22.21 22.84 -9.06
CA PRO A 353 20.87 23.39 -8.88
C PRO A 353 20.94 24.69 -8.08
N GLN A 354 20.54 25.79 -8.73
CA GLN A 354 20.41 27.10 -8.08
C GLN A 354 19.06 27.16 -7.35
N VAL A 355 18.97 26.46 -6.21
CA VAL A 355 17.76 26.37 -5.39
C VAL A 355 17.96 27.01 -4.03
N LYS A 356 16.90 27.60 -3.49
CA LYS A 356 16.91 28.18 -2.14
C LYS A 356 17.06 27.10 -1.06
N HIS A 357 16.43 25.96 -1.27
CA HIS A 357 16.40 24.86 -0.31
C HIS A 357 16.90 23.58 -0.98
N TYR A 358 17.93 22.98 -0.39
CA TYR A 358 18.44 21.67 -0.76
C TYR A 358 18.22 20.72 0.40
N LEU A 359 17.43 19.67 0.19
CA LEU A 359 17.09 18.72 1.23
C LEU A 359 18.00 17.49 1.13
N ALA A 360 18.70 17.18 2.22
CA ALA A 360 19.51 15.99 2.30
C ALA A 360 18.67 14.81 2.79
N TRP A 361 18.75 13.67 2.12
CA TRP A 361 17.91 12.50 2.44
C TRP A 361 18.20 11.92 3.83
N ASN A 362 19.47 12.00 4.25
CA ASN A 362 19.98 11.41 5.47
C ASN A 362 19.99 12.36 6.68
N LYS A 363 19.38 13.55 6.57
CA LYS A 363 19.31 14.55 7.66
C LYS A 363 17.86 14.97 7.91
N GLY A 364 17.63 15.57 9.07
CA GLY A 364 16.42 16.36 9.29
C GLY A 364 16.51 17.64 8.47
N ASN A 365 15.42 18.01 7.80
CA ASN A 365 15.33 19.22 6.99
C ASN A 365 14.18 20.09 7.50
N VAL A 366 14.40 21.41 7.50
CA VAL A 366 13.38 22.40 7.82
C VAL A 366 13.33 23.38 6.67
N VAL A 367 12.15 23.55 6.07
CA VAL A 367 11.91 24.51 4.98
C VAL A 367 11.04 25.62 5.53
N GLN A 368 11.53 26.85 5.45
CA GLN A 368 10.80 28.03 5.91
C GLN A 368 10.59 29.02 4.76
N GLU A 369 9.34 29.44 4.60
CA GLU A 369 8.92 30.56 3.77
C GLU A 369 8.07 31.52 4.61
N PRO A 370 7.85 32.77 4.17
CA PRO A 370 6.94 33.66 4.88
C PRO A 370 5.56 33.03 5.11
N GLY A 371 5.23 32.74 6.38
CA GLY A 371 3.98 32.09 6.77
C GLY A 371 3.91 30.58 6.52
N MET A 372 5.03 29.89 6.30
CA MET A 372 5.04 28.42 6.18
C MET A 372 6.29 27.81 6.80
N GLU A 373 6.09 26.70 7.51
CA GLU A 373 7.16 25.84 7.98
C GLU A 373 6.85 24.39 7.64
N LEU A 374 7.82 23.69 7.05
CA LEU A 374 7.78 22.27 6.80
C LEU A 374 8.94 21.60 7.50
N VAL A 375 8.63 20.63 8.37
CA VAL A 375 9.61 19.82 9.09
C VAL A 375 9.61 18.41 8.51
N ILE A 376 10.75 18.01 7.97
CA ILE A 376 11.00 16.68 7.39
C ILE A 376 12.05 15.97 8.26
N PRO A 377 11.63 15.06 9.16
CA PRO A 377 12.57 14.26 9.93
C PRO A 377 13.55 13.46 9.05
N ARG A 378 14.67 13.05 9.64
CA ARG A 378 15.64 12.15 9.00
C ARG A 378 14.95 10.86 8.53
N GLY A 379 15.29 10.39 7.33
CA GLY A 379 14.76 9.14 6.77
C GLY A 379 13.40 9.26 6.09
N MET A 380 12.90 10.49 5.89
CA MET A 380 11.62 10.73 5.21
C MET A 380 11.75 10.91 3.70
N LEU A 381 12.96 11.18 3.19
CA LEU A 381 13.29 11.33 1.78
C LEU A 381 14.07 10.10 1.30
N TYR A 382 13.87 9.72 0.04
CA TYR A 382 14.55 8.56 -0.56
C TYR A 382 15.86 8.92 -1.25
N GLU A 383 16.03 10.18 -1.62
CA GLU A 383 17.22 10.75 -2.25
C GLU A 383 17.26 12.25 -1.95
N ASP A 384 18.39 12.91 -2.23
CA ASP A 384 18.50 14.35 -2.05
C ASP A 384 17.55 15.08 -3.01
N VAL A 385 16.95 16.18 -2.55
CA VAL A 385 15.99 16.94 -3.34
C VAL A 385 16.36 18.42 -3.36
N ALA A 386 16.67 18.92 -4.56
CA ALA A 386 16.78 20.34 -4.83
C ALA A 386 15.37 20.93 -5.04
N LEU A 387 14.84 21.67 -4.06
CA LEU A 387 13.46 22.16 -4.13
C LEU A 387 13.31 23.33 -5.10
N ASN A 388 12.41 23.16 -6.06
CA ASN A 388 11.78 24.26 -6.79
C ASN A 388 10.58 24.83 -6.02
N CYS A 389 10.87 25.53 -4.91
CA CYS A 389 9.84 26.13 -4.07
C CYS A 389 9.37 27.47 -4.65
N HIS A 390 8.05 27.66 -4.72
CA HIS A 390 7.43 28.91 -5.18
C HIS A 390 6.25 29.30 -4.29
N VAL A 391 6.18 30.57 -3.90
CA VAL A 391 5.12 31.12 -3.05
C VAL A 391 4.29 32.12 -3.84
N VAL A 392 3.01 31.79 -4.06
CA VAL A 392 2.05 32.72 -4.67
C VAL A 392 1.45 33.58 -3.56
N LYS A 393 1.83 34.85 -3.56
CA LYS A 393 1.38 35.83 -2.55
C LYS A 393 0.13 36.55 -3.04
N ASP A 394 -1.03 36.06 -2.62
CA ASP A 394 -2.26 36.82 -2.66
C ASP A 394 -2.55 37.37 -1.26
N THR A 395 -2.52 38.68 -1.09
CA THR A 395 -2.74 39.33 0.21
C THR A 395 -4.20 39.29 0.66
N ALA A 396 -5.15 39.00 -0.23
CA ALA A 396 -6.56 38.86 0.12
C ALA A 396 -6.94 37.40 0.50
N ALA A 397 -6.09 36.43 0.17
CA ALA A 397 -6.34 35.02 0.45
C ALA A 397 -6.12 34.65 1.93
N ILE A 398 -6.81 33.60 2.39
CA ILE A 398 -6.76 33.06 3.77
C ILE A 398 -5.31 32.74 4.18
N SER A 399 -4.54 32.16 3.26
CA SER A 399 -3.09 31.99 3.36
C SER A 399 -2.46 32.21 1.99
N TYR A 400 -1.14 32.30 1.93
CA TYR A 400 -0.46 32.13 0.64
C TYR A 400 -0.59 30.69 0.14
N GLU A 401 -0.28 30.49 -1.14
CA GLU A 401 -0.16 29.18 -1.74
C GLU A 401 1.32 28.82 -1.89
N TYR A 402 1.67 27.65 -1.38
CA TYR A 402 3.04 27.16 -1.27
C TYR A 402 3.20 25.94 -2.18
N GLN A 403 3.85 26.13 -3.32
CA GLN A 403 4.40 25.03 -4.10
C GLN A 403 5.73 24.63 -3.45
N LEU A 404 5.75 23.48 -2.77
CA LEU A 404 6.97 22.93 -2.16
C LEU A 404 7.92 22.38 -3.23
N HIS A 405 7.34 21.77 -4.27
CA HIS A 405 8.06 21.30 -5.45
C HIS A 405 7.11 21.26 -6.67
N ASP A 406 7.67 21.40 -7.87
CA ASP A 406 6.96 21.31 -9.15
C ASP A 406 6.75 19.86 -9.61
N GLU A 407 7.55 18.94 -9.07
CA GLU A 407 7.48 17.51 -9.34
C GLU A 407 6.97 16.70 -8.15
N PRO A 408 6.19 15.62 -8.36
CA PRO A 408 5.76 14.74 -7.27
C PRO A 408 6.96 14.10 -6.56
N VAL A 409 7.11 14.38 -5.27
CA VAL A 409 8.12 13.73 -4.41
C VAL A 409 7.42 13.10 -3.23
N ALA A 410 7.44 11.77 -3.15
CA ALA A 410 6.89 11.03 -2.02
C ALA A 410 7.76 11.21 -0.77
N LEU A 411 7.09 11.25 0.38
CA LEU A 411 7.72 11.14 1.69
C LEU A 411 7.40 9.76 2.29
N GLN A 412 8.37 9.17 2.99
CA GLN A 412 8.23 7.84 3.61
C GLN A 412 7.16 7.79 4.69
N ALA A 413 6.91 8.89 5.40
CA ALA A 413 5.81 8.99 6.35
C ALA A 413 5.28 10.44 6.43
N GLY A 414 4.37 10.68 7.37
CA GLY A 414 3.79 12.00 7.59
C GLY A 414 4.82 12.99 8.12
N CYS A 415 5.03 14.09 7.39
CA CYS A 415 5.87 15.22 7.77
C CYS A 415 5.00 16.43 8.13
N THR A 416 5.40 17.20 9.14
CA THR A 416 4.59 18.30 9.65
C THR A 416 4.71 19.52 8.74
N LEU A 417 3.58 19.98 8.22
CA LEU A 417 3.44 21.25 7.51
C LEU A 417 2.59 22.20 8.35
N MET A 418 3.08 23.42 8.54
CA MET A 418 2.35 24.51 9.18
C MET A 418 2.21 25.66 8.19
N ILE A 419 0.98 26.17 8.02
CA ILE A 419 0.68 27.33 7.18
C ILE A 419 -0.01 28.40 8.03
N GLY A 420 0.54 29.60 8.02
CA GLY A 420 0.00 30.76 8.72
C GLY A 420 -1.29 31.24 8.07
N VAL A 421 -2.32 31.41 8.88
CA VAL A 421 -3.61 31.98 8.49
C VAL A 421 -3.52 33.50 8.62
N ARG A 422 -3.79 34.19 7.53
CA ARG A 422 -3.70 35.65 7.40
C ARG A 422 -5.03 36.34 7.66
N HIS A 423 -6.12 35.71 7.23
CA HIS A 423 -7.48 36.23 7.37
C HIS A 423 -8.42 35.14 7.88
N LEU A 424 -9.32 35.52 8.78
CA LEU A 424 -10.36 34.65 9.32
C LEU A 424 -11.74 35.11 8.83
N PRO A 425 -12.13 34.82 7.58
CA PRO A 425 -13.48 35.18 7.10
C PRO A 425 -14.62 34.43 7.81
N VAL A 426 -14.31 33.36 8.56
CA VAL A 426 -15.24 32.63 9.42
C VAL A 426 -14.65 32.59 10.84
N GLU A 427 -15.44 32.96 11.85
CA GLU A 427 -14.98 33.00 13.25
C GLU A 427 -14.67 31.59 13.80
N ASP A 428 -15.47 30.61 13.41
CA ASP A 428 -15.27 29.21 13.80
C ASP A 428 -14.04 28.61 13.10
N THR A 429 -12.94 28.55 13.85
CA THR A 429 -11.66 28.01 13.37
C THR A 429 -11.69 26.52 13.03
N SER A 430 -12.72 25.76 13.46
CA SER A 430 -12.87 24.35 13.07
C SER A 430 -13.21 24.17 11.59
N LYS A 431 -13.65 25.25 10.91
CA LYS A 431 -13.99 25.26 9.48
C LYS A 431 -12.79 25.36 8.56
N TYR A 432 -11.58 25.52 9.10
CA TYR A 432 -10.36 25.67 8.32
C TYR A 432 -9.64 24.34 8.18
N TYR A 433 -9.10 24.09 6.98
CA TYR A 433 -8.30 22.91 6.70
C TYR A 433 -7.18 23.24 5.72
N VAL A 434 -6.13 22.43 5.68
CA VAL A 434 -5.08 22.53 4.66
C VAL A 434 -5.54 21.80 3.41
N ALA A 435 -5.61 22.50 2.29
CA ALA A 435 -5.92 21.94 0.98
C ALA A 435 -4.63 21.64 0.21
N ARG A 436 -4.53 20.41 -0.31
CA ARG A 436 -3.56 20.07 -1.37
C ARG A 436 -4.15 20.41 -2.73
N LYS A 437 -3.38 21.05 -3.61
CA LYS A 437 -3.78 21.41 -4.97
C LYS A 437 -3.10 20.56 -6.04
N TRP A 438 -3.86 20.23 -7.09
CA TRP A 438 -3.41 19.64 -8.35
C TRP A 438 -3.97 20.48 -9.50
N GLY A 439 -3.25 21.54 -9.86
CA GLY A 439 -3.77 22.55 -10.78
C GLY A 439 -5.06 23.18 -10.24
N LYS A 440 -6.17 22.98 -10.96
CA LYS A 440 -7.50 23.49 -10.56
C LYS A 440 -8.23 22.63 -9.54
N ARG A 441 -7.80 21.38 -9.34
CA ARG A 441 -8.42 20.47 -8.35
C ARG A 441 -7.76 20.69 -6.99
N LYS A 442 -8.53 20.50 -5.92
CA LYS A 442 -8.03 20.44 -4.55
C LYS A 442 -8.59 19.22 -3.83
N GLY A 443 -7.94 18.84 -2.74
CA GLY A 443 -8.43 17.85 -1.79
C GLY A 443 -7.91 18.16 -0.40
N SER A 444 -8.67 17.76 0.61
CA SER A 444 -8.28 17.98 2.01
C SER A 444 -7.03 17.18 2.36
N ALA A 445 -6.03 17.88 2.90
CA ALA A 445 -4.95 17.31 3.69
C ALA A 445 -5.27 17.36 5.19
N GLY A 446 -6.50 17.73 5.58
CA GLY A 446 -6.92 17.91 6.97
C GLY A 446 -6.16 19.02 7.67
N GLY A 447 -5.99 18.86 8.98
CA GLY A 447 -5.22 19.75 9.82
C GLY A 447 -6.04 20.38 10.93
N THR A 448 -5.34 21.04 11.84
CA THR A 448 -5.93 21.69 13.02
C THR A 448 -5.43 23.12 13.10
N TYR A 449 -6.34 24.05 13.40
CA TYR A 449 -5.97 25.43 13.67
C TYR A 449 -5.43 25.57 15.10
N GLU A 450 -4.29 26.24 15.26
CA GLU A 450 -3.71 26.58 16.56
C GLU A 450 -2.93 27.91 16.44
N ASN A 451 -3.32 28.91 17.22
CA ASN A 451 -2.58 30.18 17.37
C ASN A 451 -2.19 30.88 16.05
N GLY A 452 -3.10 30.94 15.07
CA GLY A 452 -2.85 31.56 13.77
C GLY A 452 -2.21 30.64 12.73
N TRP A 453 -2.02 29.35 13.04
CA TRP A 453 -1.43 28.37 12.13
C TRP A 453 -2.36 27.19 11.89
N MET A 454 -2.46 26.76 10.63
CA MET A 454 -2.98 25.44 10.28
C MET A 454 -1.84 24.43 10.30
N LYS A 455 -1.92 23.43 11.17
CA LYS A 455 -0.95 22.34 11.28
C LYS A 455 -1.52 21.07 10.65
N THR A 456 -0.78 20.45 9.75
CA THR A 456 -1.16 19.17 9.13
C THR A 456 0.03 18.22 8.95
N SER A 457 -0.24 16.98 8.54
CA SER A 457 0.73 15.96 8.17
C SER A 457 0.64 15.62 6.68
N ILE A 458 1.68 15.96 5.92
CA ILE A 458 1.77 15.70 4.48
C ILE A 458 2.67 14.49 4.21
N ARG A 459 2.41 13.75 3.13
CA ARG A 459 3.22 12.59 2.72
C ARG A 459 3.80 12.72 1.30
N GLU A 460 3.71 13.90 0.74
CA GLU A 460 4.21 14.24 -0.60
C GLU A 460 4.55 15.73 -0.62
N LEU A 461 5.62 16.11 -1.32
CA LEU A 461 5.89 17.50 -1.63
C LEU A 461 5.04 17.90 -2.84
N GLY A 462 4.29 18.98 -2.69
CA GLY A 462 3.38 19.48 -3.71
C GLY A 462 2.90 20.87 -3.35
N THR A 463 1.72 21.25 -3.84
CA THR A 463 1.16 22.59 -3.62
C THR A 463 0.10 22.59 -2.53
N TYR A 464 0.24 23.48 -1.54
CA TYR A 464 -0.62 23.55 -0.37
C TYR A 464 -1.08 24.98 -0.07
N THR A 465 -2.29 25.11 0.47
CA THR A 465 -2.89 26.37 0.94
C THR A 465 -3.91 26.08 2.04
N VAL A 466 -4.45 27.09 2.70
CA VAL A 466 -5.56 26.97 3.64
C VAL A 466 -6.87 27.25 2.91
N ALA A 467 -7.86 26.39 3.14
CA ALA A 467 -9.22 26.52 2.64
C ALA A 467 -10.22 26.41 3.80
N ILE A 468 -11.50 26.65 3.48
CA ILE A 468 -12.60 26.62 4.44
C ILE A 468 -13.66 25.65 3.94
N ASP A 469 -14.27 24.94 4.88
CA ASP A 469 -15.43 24.10 4.67
C ASP A 469 -16.55 24.46 5.68
N THR A 470 -17.57 25.14 5.18
CA THR A 470 -18.79 25.48 5.93
C THR A 470 -20.02 24.72 5.44
N LEU A 471 -19.85 23.79 4.49
CA LEU A 471 -20.97 23.13 3.85
C LEU A 471 -21.26 21.82 4.56
N SER A 472 -22.50 21.63 5.03
CA SER A 472 -22.87 20.36 5.62
C SER A 472 -22.82 19.20 4.62
N PRO A 473 -22.52 17.97 5.10
CA PRO A 473 -22.62 16.76 4.29
C PRO A 473 -23.97 16.59 3.60
N ARG A 474 -23.99 15.95 2.45
CA ARG A 474 -25.22 15.60 1.73
C ARG A 474 -25.68 14.21 2.13
N VAL A 475 -26.97 14.08 2.43
CA VAL A 475 -27.67 12.80 2.64
C VAL A 475 -28.69 12.63 1.52
N THR A 476 -28.70 11.47 0.87
CA THR A 476 -29.64 11.16 -0.20
C THR A 476 -30.28 9.79 0.06
N PRO A 477 -31.57 9.73 0.40
CA PRO A 477 -32.30 8.47 0.54
C PRO A 477 -32.28 7.66 -0.75
N LEU A 478 -32.08 6.35 -0.64
CA LEU A 478 -32.08 5.43 -1.78
C LEU A 478 -33.21 4.42 -1.63
N ASN A 479 -33.87 4.09 -2.75
CA ASN A 479 -34.84 2.99 -2.83
C ASN A 479 -35.96 3.04 -1.76
N LYS A 480 -36.51 4.23 -1.47
CA LYS A 480 -37.53 4.43 -0.40
C LYS A 480 -38.69 3.43 -0.45
N ALA A 481 -39.12 3.00 -1.65
CA ALA A 481 -40.17 2.00 -1.81
C ALA A 481 -39.87 0.64 -1.13
N GLN A 482 -38.60 0.33 -0.87
CA GLN A 482 -38.15 -0.90 -0.21
C GLN A 482 -37.98 -0.77 1.31
N TRP A 483 -38.09 0.45 1.87
CA TRP A 483 -37.83 0.68 3.29
C TRP A 483 -38.82 -0.05 4.20
N LYS A 484 -40.08 -0.18 3.78
CA LYS A 484 -41.11 -1.02 4.44
C LYS A 484 -40.74 -2.49 4.62
N THR A 485 -39.72 -2.96 3.90
CA THR A 485 -39.17 -4.33 4.01
C THR A 485 -37.87 -4.38 4.82
N GLY A 486 -37.51 -3.27 5.48
CA GLY A 486 -36.25 -3.12 6.20
C GLY A 486 -35.03 -2.87 5.29
N LYS A 487 -35.20 -2.60 4.00
CA LYS A 487 -34.08 -2.28 3.09
C LYS A 487 -33.79 -0.79 3.05
N VAL A 488 -33.53 -0.19 4.21
CA VAL A 488 -33.24 1.23 4.36
C VAL A 488 -31.82 1.55 3.91
N GLN A 489 -31.67 2.53 3.02
CA GLN A 489 -30.39 2.86 2.38
C GLN A 489 -30.25 4.35 2.12
N PHE A 490 -29.02 4.85 2.22
CA PHE A 490 -28.66 6.23 1.93
C PHE A 490 -27.37 6.29 1.11
N LYS A 491 -27.21 7.35 0.33
CA LYS A 491 -25.91 7.83 -0.13
C LYS A 491 -25.53 9.03 0.72
N ILE A 492 -24.31 9.04 1.24
CA ILE A 492 -23.76 10.18 1.99
C ILE A 492 -22.54 10.72 1.27
N GLY A 493 -22.24 12.00 1.38
CA GLY A 493 -21.04 12.57 0.77
C GLY A 493 -20.80 13.99 1.23
N ASP A 494 -19.58 14.46 1.01
CA ASP A 494 -19.19 15.83 1.34
C ASP A 494 -18.41 16.44 0.15
N ALA A 495 -18.48 17.76 0.03
CA ALA A 495 -17.91 18.51 -1.08
C ALA A 495 -16.42 18.86 -0.90
N GLU A 496 -15.91 18.86 0.34
CA GLU A 496 -14.63 19.50 0.68
C GLU A 496 -13.72 18.59 1.54
N THR A 497 -14.08 18.30 2.78
CA THR A 497 -13.23 17.61 3.76
C THR A 497 -13.51 16.12 3.94
N GLY A 498 -14.61 15.62 3.41
CA GLY A 498 -15.03 14.22 3.50
C GLY A 498 -15.85 13.91 4.76
N ILE A 499 -16.42 12.71 4.81
CA ILE A 499 -17.25 12.26 5.95
C ILE A 499 -16.35 11.77 7.10
N LYS A 500 -16.54 12.35 8.28
CA LYS A 500 -15.88 11.93 9.52
C LYS A 500 -16.66 10.84 10.22
N ASP A 501 -17.98 11.02 10.38
CA ASP A 501 -18.82 10.09 11.13
C ASP A 501 -20.28 10.12 10.67
N TYR A 502 -21.04 9.08 11.05
CA TYR A 502 -22.49 9.05 10.92
C TYR A 502 -23.12 8.26 12.06
N LYS A 503 -24.35 8.61 12.41
CA LYS A 503 -25.14 7.90 13.42
C LYS A 503 -26.59 7.77 12.97
N VAL A 504 -27.15 6.57 13.11
CA VAL A 504 -28.55 6.30 12.82
C VAL A 504 -29.25 5.81 14.07
N LYS A 505 -30.41 6.39 14.35
CA LYS A 505 -31.35 5.90 15.36
C LYS A 505 -32.66 5.53 14.71
N ILE A 506 -33.28 4.46 15.19
CA ILE A 506 -34.66 4.07 14.84
C ILE A 506 -35.45 3.95 16.13
N ASP A 507 -36.57 4.67 16.21
CA ASP A 507 -37.41 4.79 17.40
C ASP A 507 -36.64 5.21 18.66
N GLY A 508 -35.64 6.09 18.49
CA GLY A 508 -34.78 6.61 19.57
C GLY A 508 -33.56 5.75 19.91
N GLU A 509 -33.49 4.51 19.42
CA GLU A 509 -32.42 3.54 19.71
C GLU A 509 -31.40 3.45 18.57
N PHE A 510 -30.14 3.14 18.88
CA PHE A 510 -29.10 2.98 17.85
C PHE A 510 -29.43 1.84 16.88
N ALA A 511 -29.34 2.15 15.58
CA ALA A 511 -29.50 1.17 14.50
C ALA A 511 -28.19 1.02 13.74
N LEU A 512 -27.67 -0.21 13.68
CA LEU A 512 -26.44 -0.49 12.95
C LEU A 512 -26.66 -0.39 11.44
N PHE A 513 -26.00 0.59 10.84
CA PHE A 513 -25.85 0.72 9.40
C PHE A 513 -24.42 0.34 9.02
N GLY A 514 -24.26 -0.39 7.93
CA GLY A 514 -22.97 -0.57 7.28
C GLY A 514 -22.62 0.65 6.43
N PHE A 515 -21.33 0.93 6.26
CA PHE A 515 -20.83 1.97 5.37
C PHE A 515 -19.78 1.44 4.41
N SER A 516 -19.87 1.83 3.15
CA SER A 516 -18.89 1.49 2.11
C SER A 516 -18.37 2.79 1.49
N SER A 517 -17.08 3.08 1.70
CA SER A 517 -16.43 4.28 1.18
C SER A 517 -16.30 4.25 -0.35
N LYS A 518 -16.26 3.05 -0.94
CA LYS A 518 -16.18 2.81 -2.39
C LYS A 518 -17.34 3.45 -3.18
N ASN A 519 -18.54 3.43 -2.63
CA ASN A 519 -19.75 3.94 -3.28
C ASN A 519 -20.53 4.94 -2.41
N ALA A 520 -19.94 5.32 -1.27
CA ALA A 520 -20.47 6.24 -0.28
C ALA A 520 -21.89 5.88 0.19
N LYS A 521 -22.15 4.58 0.38
CA LYS A 521 -23.47 4.03 0.68
C LYS A 521 -23.59 3.56 2.13
N LEU A 522 -24.67 3.96 2.78
CA LEU A 522 -25.15 3.40 4.04
C LEU A 522 -26.28 2.39 3.79
N TRP A 523 -26.31 1.30 4.56
CA TRP A 523 -27.40 0.32 4.51
C TRP A 523 -27.65 -0.30 5.89
N MET A 524 -28.92 -0.51 6.23
CA MET A 524 -29.28 -1.18 7.48
C MET A 524 -28.79 -2.63 7.47
N LYS A 525 -28.10 -3.05 8.54
CA LYS A 525 -27.56 -4.41 8.68
C LYS A 525 -28.59 -5.42 9.20
N HIS A 526 -29.43 -4.99 10.15
CA HIS A 526 -30.33 -5.87 10.91
C HIS A 526 -31.81 -5.48 10.82
N PRO A 527 -32.45 -5.61 9.64
CA PRO A 527 -33.88 -5.33 9.48
C PRO A 527 -34.78 -6.19 10.37
N GLU A 528 -34.32 -7.37 10.77
CA GLU A 528 -35.04 -8.29 11.66
C GLU A 528 -35.27 -7.74 13.07
N ARG A 529 -34.54 -6.69 13.48
CA ARG A 529 -34.74 -6.01 14.76
C ARG A 529 -35.92 -5.02 14.75
N LEU A 530 -36.49 -4.74 13.57
CA LEU A 530 -37.66 -3.87 13.44
C LEU A 530 -38.96 -4.58 13.82
N LYS A 531 -39.89 -3.82 14.42
CA LYS A 531 -41.24 -4.29 14.72
C LYS A 531 -42.06 -4.31 13.43
N LYS A 532 -42.67 -5.45 13.12
CA LYS A 532 -43.47 -5.57 11.88
C LYS A 532 -44.81 -4.86 12.02
N GLY A 533 -45.27 -4.22 10.94
CA GLY A 533 -46.62 -3.67 10.82
C GLY A 533 -46.85 -2.34 11.54
N VAL A 534 -45.79 -1.69 12.02
CA VAL A 534 -45.83 -0.35 12.62
C VAL A 534 -44.93 0.59 11.81
N ALA A 535 -45.25 1.89 11.84
CA ALA A 535 -44.38 2.92 11.30
C ALA A 535 -43.19 3.14 12.23
N HIS A 536 -42.01 3.37 11.66
CA HIS A 536 -40.77 3.62 12.39
C HIS A 536 -40.27 5.03 12.15
N LYS A 537 -39.76 5.68 13.20
CA LYS A 537 -39.07 6.98 13.08
C LYS A 537 -37.57 6.76 12.96
N LEU A 538 -36.95 7.23 11.88
CA LEU A 538 -35.52 7.19 11.66
C LEU A 538 -34.90 8.58 11.79
N GLU A 539 -33.80 8.67 12.53
CA GLU A 539 -32.98 9.87 12.66
C GLU A 539 -31.56 9.55 12.17
N LEU A 540 -31.06 10.28 11.18
CA LEU A 540 -29.71 10.15 10.63
C LEU A 540 -28.94 11.45 10.82
N VAL A 541 -27.78 11.35 11.47
CA VAL A 541 -26.80 12.44 11.62
C VAL A 541 -25.55 12.07 10.84
N VAL A 542 -25.04 13.00 10.02
CA VAL A 542 -23.77 12.85 9.29
C VAL A 542 -22.91 14.07 9.53
N THR A 543 -21.62 13.85 9.85
CA THR A 543 -20.67 14.91 10.23
C THR A 543 -19.41 14.81 9.36
N ASP A 544 -18.92 15.94 8.85
CA ASP A 544 -17.63 16.02 8.14
C ASP A 544 -16.43 16.26 9.08
N TYR A 545 -15.23 16.39 8.50
CA TYR A 545 -14.00 16.63 9.28
C TYR A 545 -13.87 18.06 9.82
N CYS A 546 -14.65 19.02 9.29
CA CYS A 546 -14.76 20.39 9.80
C CYS A 546 -15.96 20.58 10.76
N GLY A 547 -16.62 19.49 11.14
CA GLY A 547 -17.74 19.50 12.10
C GLY A 547 -19.03 20.11 11.57
N ASN A 548 -19.22 20.24 10.25
CA ASN A 548 -20.55 20.54 9.73
C ASN A 548 -21.43 19.28 9.81
N GLU A 549 -22.70 19.46 10.17
CA GLU A 549 -23.64 18.36 10.38
C GLU A 549 -24.84 18.48 9.46
N THR A 550 -25.34 17.33 9.02
CA THR A 550 -26.69 17.18 8.44
C THR A 550 -27.49 16.23 9.31
N LYS A 551 -28.70 16.66 9.69
CA LYS A 551 -29.66 15.90 10.50
C LYS A 551 -30.93 15.73 9.69
N GLU A 552 -31.29 14.48 9.43
CA GLU A 552 -32.45 14.13 8.63
C GLU A 552 -33.35 13.17 9.39
N GLU A 553 -34.66 13.41 9.32
CA GLU A 553 -35.67 12.54 9.91
C GLU A 553 -36.57 11.93 8.81
N TYR A 554 -36.92 10.67 8.98
CA TYR A 554 -37.80 9.95 8.06
C TYR A 554 -38.78 9.06 8.82
N GLU A 555 -39.98 8.91 8.29
CA GLU A 555 -40.93 7.86 8.70
C GLU A 555 -41.03 6.81 7.59
N PHE A 556 -41.10 5.53 7.95
CA PHE A 556 -41.18 4.44 6.97
C PHE A 556 -41.87 3.17 7.47
#